data_AF-A0A8E2ET18-F1
#
_entry.id   AF-A0A8E2ET18-F1
#
_cell.length_a   1.000
_cell.length_b   1.000
_cell.length_c   1.000
_cell.angle_alpha   90.00
_cell.angle_beta   90.00
_cell.angle_gamma   90.00
#
_symmetry.space_group_name_H-M   'P 1'
#
loop_
_entity.id
_entity.type
_entity.pdbx_description
1 polymer ?
#
loop_
_entity_poly.entity_id
_entity_poly.type
_entity_poly.pdbx_seq_one_letter_code
_entity_poly.pdbx_strand_id
1 'polypeptide(L)'
;GAASPPLRLKVGKSISYATQSGSLPVLRWWCASGIAFPHEDTVAKLASTHGHVPILDFWRRLRGEKMLFDNQVLVGATKMGHADVLEWWKRSGLRVEYKTCDIEEALEDGVEGERGRAVRRWWARNGLNLGVGTSEWMRTKVLCS
;
A
#
# COMPACT_ATOMS: atom_id res chain seq x y z
N GLY A 1 -48.16 3.04 -1.46
CA GLY A 1 -47.09 3.96 -1.92
C GLY A 1 -45.91 3.13 -2.33
N ALA A 2 -45.50 3.18 -3.60
CA ALA A 2 -44.31 2.46 -4.06
C ALA A 2 -43.06 3.20 -3.54
N ALA A 3 -42.23 2.51 -2.76
CA ALA A 3 -40.93 3.03 -2.36
C ALA A 3 -40.10 3.28 -3.63
N SER A 4 -39.56 4.49 -3.79
CA SER A 4 -38.65 4.81 -4.90
C SER A 4 -37.50 3.79 -4.91
N PRO A 5 -37.08 3.29 -6.09
CA PRO A 5 -35.98 2.34 -6.16
C PRO A 5 -34.74 2.94 -5.51
N PRO A 6 -33.94 2.16 -4.75
CA PRO A 6 -32.75 2.66 -4.10
C PRO A 6 -31.83 3.28 -5.15
N LEU A 7 -31.45 4.55 -4.94
CA LEU A 7 -30.55 5.28 -5.81
C LEU A 7 -29.22 4.52 -5.89
N ARG A 8 -28.92 3.94 -7.06
CA ARG A 8 -27.61 3.34 -7.32
C ARG A 8 -26.57 4.45 -7.45
N LEU A 9 -25.89 4.73 -6.34
CA LEU A 9 -24.79 5.69 -6.32
C LEU A 9 -23.65 5.17 -7.22
N LYS A 10 -23.26 5.97 -8.22
CA LYS A 10 -22.03 5.75 -8.98
C LYS A 10 -20.86 6.25 -8.14
N VAL A 11 -20.51 5.43 -7.17
CA VAL A 11 -19.40 5.64 -6.23
C VAL A 11 -18.07 6.00 -6.90
N GLY A 12 -17.86 5.57 -8.16
CA GLY A 12 -16.78 6.06 -9.00
C GLY A 12 -15.38 5.87 -8.39
N LYS A 13 -14.42 6.69 -8.82
CA LYS A 13 -13.03 6.70 -8.31
C LYS A 13 -12.87 7.57 -7.05
N SER A 14 -13.96 7.95 -6.37
CA SER A 14 -13.95 8.96 -5.29
C SER A 14 -13.07 8.55 -4.11
N ILE A 15 -13.19 7.30 -3.64
CA ILE A 15 -12.29 6.77 -2.60
C ILE A 15 -10.85 6.73 -3.07
N SER A 16 -10.60 6.35 -4.33
CA SER A 16 -9.26 6.32 -4.88
C SER A 16 -8.63 7.72 -4.91
N TYR A 17 -9.38 8.76 -5.28
CA TYR A 17 -8.89 10.14 -5.25
C TYR A 17 -8.69 10.66 -3.83
N ALA A 18 -9.61 10.36 -2.91
CA ALA A 18 -9.46 10.71 -1.50
C ALA A 18 -8.23 10.04 -0.88
N THR A 19 -7.95 8.79 -1.27
CA THR A 19 -6.76 8.06 -0.80
C THR A 19 -5.49 8.67 -1.37
N GLN A 20 -5.44 8.96 -2.67
CA GLN A 20 -4.28 9.62 -3.31
C GLN A 20 -3.96 10.97 -2.67
N SER A 21 -4.99 11.76 -2.34
CA SER A 21 -4.81 13.07 -1.70
C SER A 21 -4.53 13.01 -0.20
N GLY A 22 -4.54 11.82 0.41
CA GLY A 22 -4.32 11.67 1.86
C GLY A 22 -5.51 12.10 2.72
N SER A 23 -6.70 12.25 2.14
CA SER A 23 -7.90 12.75 2.82
C SER A 23 -8.57 11.67 3.68
N LEU A 24 -7.98 11.43 4.85
CA LEU A 24 -8.54 10.54 5.87
C LEU A 24 -9.97 10.90 6.30
N PRO A 25 -10.37 12.19 6.44
CA PRO A 25 -11.75 12.53 6.79
C PRO A 25 -12.79 12.02 5.78
N VAL A 26 -12.48 12.09 4.48
CA VAL A 26 -13.38 11.59 3.42
C VAL A 26 -13.49 10.07 3.49
N LEU A 27 -12.38 9.37 3.69
CA LEU A 27 -12.37 7.91 3.88
C LEU A 27 -13.19 7.48 5.10
N ARG A 28 -13.07 8.19 6.23
CA ARG A 28 -13.87 7.92 7.44
C ARG A 28 -15.36 8.10 7.18
N TRP A 29 -15.74 9.23 6.58
CA TRP A 29 -17.13 9.50 6.26
C TRP A 29 -17.70 8.42 5.33
N TRP A 30 -16.94 8.04 4.31
CA TRP A 30 -17.39 7.04 3.36
C TRP A 30 -17.59 5.67 4.03
N CYS A 31 -16.64 5.24 4.86
CA CYS A 31 -16.79 3.97 5.59
C CYS A 31 -17.99 3.99 6.55
N ALA A 32 -18.27 5.14 7.18
CA ALA A 32 -19.43 5.31 8.06
C ALA A 32 -20.77 5.35 7.28
N SER A 33 -20.76 5.77 6.01
CA SER A 33 -21.97 5.90 5.20
C SER A 33 -22.61 4.55 4.81
N GLY A 34 -21.87 3.44 4.93
CA GLY A 34 -22.32 2.12 4.46
C GLY A 34 -22.42 1.99 2.94
N ILE A 35 -21.99 3.01 2.18
CA ILE A 35 -21.99 2.98 0.73
C ILE A 35 -20.89 2.01 0.26
N ALA A 36 -21.32 0.87 -0.28
CA ALA A 36 -20.42 -0.10 -0.88
C ALA A 36 -19.64 0.52 -2.04
N PHE A 37 -18.35 0.26 -2.08
CA PHE A 37 -17.49 0.67 -3.18
C PHE A 37 -16.67 -0.53 -3.67
N PRO A 38 -16.52 -0.71 -4.99
CA PRO A 38 -15.71 -1.77 -5.53
C PRO A 38 -14.21 -1.48 -5.29
N HIS A 39 -13.39 -2.53 -5.26
CA HIS A 39 -11.92 -2.47 -5.20
C HIS A 39 -11.32 -1.95 -3.87
N GLU A 40 -11.73 -2.52 -2.73
CA GLU A 40 -11.17 -2.17 -1.42
C GLU A 40 -9.65 -2.39 -1.30
N ASP A 41 -9.11 -3.34 -2.07
CA ASP A 41 -7.69 -3.63 -2.22
C ASP A 41 -6.88 -2.43 -2.73
N THR A 42 -7.52 -1.53 -3.49
CA THR A 42 -6.84 -0.35 -4.04
C THR A 42 -6.49 0.69 -2.99
N VAL A 43 -7.16 0.72 -1.84
CA VAL A 43 -6.91 1.71 -0.79
C VAL A 43 -5.53 1.49 -0.18
N ALA A 44 -5.18 0.25 0.18
CA ALA A 44 -3.88 -0.08 0.75
C ALA A 44 -2.74 0.22 -0.24
N LYS A 45 -2.94 -0.12 -1.52
CA LYS A 45 -1.99 0.19 -2.59
C LYS A 45 -1.78 1.70 -2.76
N LEU A 46 -2.86 2.46 -2.95
CA LEU A 46 -2.77 3.91 -3.18
C LEU A 46 -2.19 4.65 -1.98
N ALA A 47 -2.59 4.27 -0.76
CA ALA A 47 -2.04 4.84 0.45
C ALA A 47 -0.54 4.55 0.56
N SER A 48 -0.10 3.34 0.18
CA SER A 48 1.31 2.98 0.19
C SER A 48 2.13 3.74 -0.86
N THR A 49 1.61 3.84 -2.09
CA THR A 49 2.24 4.58 -3.18
C THR A 49 2.38 6.08 -2.88
N HIS A 50 1.46 6.67 -2.11
CA HIS A 50 1.45 8.12 -1.85
C HIS A 50 1.94 8.49 -0.44
N GLY A 51 2.44 7.53 0.35
CA GLY A 51 3.04 7.83 1.66
C GLY A 51 2.04 8.06 2.80
N HIS A 52 0.80 7.57 2.70
CA HIS A 52 -0.27 7.89 3.64
C HIS A 52 -0.42 6.85 4.76
N VAL A 53 0.58 6.78 5.64
CA VAL A 53 0.53 5.92 6.85
C VAL A 53 -0.76 6.09 7.69
N PRO A 54 -1.28 7.31 7.93
CA PRO A 54 -2.52 7.47 8.70
C PRO A 54 -3.75 6.78 8.07
N ILE A 55 -3.78 6.66 6.74
CA ILE A 55 -4.83 5.92 6.03
C ILE A 55 -4.62 4.42 6.22
N LEU A 56 -3.39 3.92 6.12
CA LEU A 56 -3.08 2.51 6.37
C LEU A 56 -3.46 2.09 7.81
N ASP A 57 -3.14 2.92 8.80
CA ASP A 57 -3.54 2.70 10.21
C ASP A 57 -5.06 2.66 10.40
N PHE A 58 -5.79 3.56 9.73
CA PHE A 58 -7.24 3.54 9.77
C PHE A 58 -7.80 2.28 9.09
N TRP A 59 -7.27 1.93 7.92
CA TRP A 59 -7.72 0.77 7.14
C TRP A 59 -7.48 -0.54 7.89
N ARG A 60 -6.29 -0.70 8.49
CA ARG A 60 -5.94 -1.83 9.34
C ARG A 60 -6.88 -1.97 10.53
N ARG A 61 -7.24 -0.87 11.20
CA ARG A 61 -8.21 -0.91 12.30
C ARG A 61 -9.61 -1.32 11.85
N LEU A 62 -10.02 -0.91 10.66
CA LEU A 62 -11.36 -1.22 10.13
C LEU A 62 -11.48 -2.68 9.67
N ARG A 63 -10.43 -3.23 9.03
CA ARG A 63 -10.46 -4.57 8.41
C ARG A 63 -9.78 -5.66 9.23
N GLY A 64 -8.89 -5.28 10.16
CA GLY A 64 -8.08 -6.24 10.90
C GLY A 64 -7.26 -7.10 9.94
N GLU A 65 -7.22 -8.41 10.19
CA GLU A 65 -6.47 -9.40 9.39
C GLU A 65 -7.07 -9.63 8.01
N LYS A 66 -8.34 -9.24 7.79
CA LYS A 66 -9.02 -9.36 6.50
C LYS A 66 -8.71 -8.19 5.56
N MET A 67 -7.71 -7.37 5.87
CA MET A 67 -7.29 -6.27 5.02
C MET A 67 -6.77 -6.83 3.69
N LEU A 68 -7.34 -6.37 2.58
CA LEU A 68 -6.96 -6.83 1.24
C LEU A 68 -5.77 -6.01 0.73
N PHE A 69 -4.73 -6.70 0.28
CA PHE A 69 -3.54 -6.12 -0.34
C PHE A 69 -2.78 -7.19 -1.14
N ASP A 70 -1.89 -6.74 -2.02
CA ASP A 70 -0.93 -7.57 -2.76
C ASP A 70 0.50 -7.00 -2.61
N ASN A 71 1.47 -7.57 -3.31
CA ASN A 71 2.87 -7.11 -3.27
C ASN A 71 3.05 -5.66 -3.76
N GLN A 72 2.08 -5.09 -4.49
CA GLN A 72 2.18 -3.73 -5.03
C GLN A 72 2.22 -2.66 -3.94
N VAL A 73 1.78 -2.98 -2.72
CA VAL A 73 1.92 -2.07 -1.58
C VAL A 73 3.38 -1.77 -1.26
N LEU A 74 4.28 -2.76 -1.45
CA LEU A 74 5.72 -2.57 -1.24
C LEU A 74 6.39 -1.97 -2.48
N VAL A 75 6.01 -2.41 -3.68
CA VAL A 75 6.52 -1.87 -4.95
C VAL A 75 6.23 -0.37 -5.05
N GLY A 76 4.98 0.04 -4.82
CA GLY A 76 4.56 1.44 -4.89
C GLY A 76 5.28 2.34 -3.88
N ALA A 77 5.38 1.89 -2.62
CA ALA A 77 6.11 2.61 -1.58
C ALA A 77 7.62 2.72 -1.91
N THR A 78 8.19 1.67 -2.49
CA THR A 78 9.60 1.62 -2.89
C THR A 78 9.87 2.62 -4.01
N LYS A 79 9.07 2.57 -5.07
CA LYS A 79 9.20 3.42 -6.26
C LYS A 79 9.04 4.91 -5.91
N MET A 80 8.14 5.23 -4.98
CA MET A 80 7.87 6.61 -4.57
C MET A 80 8.71 7.10 -3.37
N GLY A 81 9.63 6.27 -2.86
CA GLY A 81 10.57 6.70 -1.83
C GLY A 81 9.99 6.80 -0.41
N HIS A 82 8.95 6.01 -0.09
CA HIS A 82 8.23 6.02 1.19
C HIS A 82 8.74 4.94 2.15
N ALA A 83 9.92 5.15 2.74
CA ALA A 83 10.52 4.21 3.70
C ALA A 83 9.70 4.06 5.00
N ASP A 84 8.96 5.11 5.39
CA ASP A 84 8.02 5.12 6.51
C ASP A 84 6.84 4.16 6.30
N VAL A 85 6.31 4.09 5.08
CA VAL A 85 5.29 3.11 4.69
C VAL A 85 5.84 1.68 4.75
N LEU A 86 7.06 1.45 4.27
CA LEU A 86 7.69 0.12 4.34
C LEU A 86 7.88 -0.32 5.80
N GLU A 87 8.32 0.59 6.66
CA GLU A 87 8.43 0.35 8.09
C GLU A 87 7.06 0.06 8.73
N TRP A 88 6.01 0.78 8.32
CA TRP A 88 4.65 0.51 8.79
C TRP A 88 4.20 -0.91 8.42
N TRP A 89 4.39 -1.34 7.17
CA TRP A 89 4.03 -2.68 6.72
C TRP A 89 4.75 -3.75 7.54
N LYS A 90 6.06 -3.59 7.76
CA LYS A 90 6.84 -4.48 8.61
C LYS A 90 6.28 -4.57 10.04
N ARG A 91 5.92 -3.44 10.64
CA ARG A 91 5.41 -3.35 12.02
C ARG A 91 3.94 -3.76 12.17
N SER A 92 3.18 -3.80 11.08
CA SER A 92 1.74 -4.08 11.09
C SER A 92 1.39 -5.53 11.50
N GLY A 93 2.39 -6.44 11.44
CA GLY A 93 2.22 -7.88 11.62
C GLY A 93 1.51 -8.58 10.44
N LEU A 94 1.15 -7.84 9.38
CA LEU A 94 0.61 -8.41 8.16
C LEU A 94 1.73 -9.06 7.35
N ARG A 95 1.48 -10.26 6.83
CA ARG A 95 2.42 -10.99 6.00
C ARG A 95 2.31 -10.49 4.56
N VAL A 96 3.29 -9.71 4.12
CA VAL A 96 3.33 -9.21 2.73
C VAL A 96 4.38 -9.99 1.96
N GLU A 97 3.93 -10.82 1.03
CA GLU A 97 4.82 -11.56 0.13
C GLU A 97 5.29 -10.67 -1.01
N TYR A 98 6.55 -10.76 -1.38
CA TYR A 98 7.13 -10.01 -2.50
C TYR A 98 8.23 -10.81 -3.19
N LYS A 99 8.49 -10.50 -4.46
CA LYS A 99 9.64 -11.03 -5.19
C LYS A 99 10.78 -10.03 -5.13
N THR A 100 12.00 -10.54 -4.98
CA THR A 100 13.22 -9.72 -4.98
C THR A 100 13.30 -8.87 -6.25
N CYS A 101 13.06 -9.46 -7.42
CA CYS A 101 13.09 -8.75 -8.71
C CYS A 101 12.13 -7.55 -8.78
N ASP A 102 10.90 -7.68 -8.26
CA ASP A 102 9.91 -6.59 -8.29
C ASP A 102 10.37 -5.38 -7.47
N ILE A 103 11.09 -5.63 -6.37
CA ILE A 103 11.64 -4.57 -5.51
C ILE A 103 12.90 -3.96 -6.13
N GLU A 104 13.76 -4.76 -6.77
CA GLU A 104 14.93 -4.27 -7.49
C GLU A 104 14.53 -3.35 -8.65
N GLU A 105 13.58 -3.79 -9.48
CA GLU A 105 13.00 -2.97 -10.56
C GLU A 105 12.37 -1.68 -9.99
N ALA A 106 11.62 -1.77 -8.89
CA ALA A 106 11.04 -0.60 -8.24
C ALA A 106 12.09 0.37 -7.68
N LEU A 107 13.25 -0.13 -7.24
CA LEU A 107 14.35 0.70 -6.79
C LEU A 107 15.03 1.41 -7.98
N GLU A 108 15.24 0.71 -9.09
CA GLU A 108 15.81 1.24 -10.34
C GLU A 108 14.94 2.34 -10.94
N ASP A 109 13.63 2.11 -11.04
CA ASP A 109 12.68 3.10 -11.55
C ASP A 109 12.22 4.14 -10.49
N GLY A 110 12.74 4.04 -9.27
CA GLY A 110 12.28 4.81 -8.13
C GLY A 110 12.71 6.27 -8.16
N VAL A 111 12.04 7.11 -7.36
CA VAL A 111 12.41 8.51 -7.20
C VAL A 111 13.86 8.66 -6.74
N GLU A 112 14.57 9.62 -7.32
CA GLU A 112 15.95 9.92 -6.94
C GLU A 112 16.02 10.76 -5.63
N GLY A 113 17.24 11.12 -5.23
CA GLY A 113 17.47 11.99 -4.08
C GLY A 113 17.39 11.27 -2.72
N GLU A 114 17.10 12.03 -1.66
CA GLU A 114 17.14 11.50 -0.29
C GLU A 114 16.09 10.43 -0.04
N ARG A 115 14.89 10.58 -0.61
CA ARG A 115 13.79 9.61 -0.44
C ARG A 115 14.13 8.25 -1.07
N GLY A 116 14.62 8.24 -2.31
CA GLY A 116 15.10 7.02 -2.96
C GLY A 116 16.25 6.37 -2.19
N ARG A 117 17.24 7.16 -1.77
CA ARG A 117 18.37 6.68 -0.95
C ARG A 117 17.91 6.12 0.40
N ALA A 118 16.90 6.72 1.04
CA ALA A 118 16.34 6.24 2.29
C ALA A 118 15.68 4.85 2.12
N VAL A 119 14.89 4.66 1.06
CA VAL A 119 14.27 3.36 0.75
C VAL A 119 15.32 2.30 0.43
N ARG A 120 16.36 2.63 -0.37
CA ARG A 120 17.47 1.70 -0.64
C ARG A 120 18.16 1.23 0.65
N ARG A 121 18.46 2.17 1.56
CA ARG A 121 19.04 1.83 2.87
C ARG A 121 18.08 1.01 3.73
N TRP A 122 16.78 1.29 3.67
CA TRP A 122 15.78 0.51 4.40
C TRP A 122 15.78 -0.94 3.90
N TRP A 123 15.71 -1.16 2.59
CA TRP A 123 15.74 -2.51 2.01
C TRP A 123 17.04 -3.26 2.31
N ALA A 124 18.20 -2.59 2.21
CA ALA A 124 19.50 -3.18 2.56
C ALA A 124 19.56 -3.69 4.01
N ARG A 125 18.93 -2.95 4.96
CA ARG A 125 18.85 -3.37 6.37
C ARG A 125 17.82 -4.48 6.62
N ASN A 126 16.87 -4.66 5.72
CA ASN A 126 15.75 -5.60 5.86
C ASN A 126 15.88 -6.81 4.92
N GLY A 127 17.10 -7.19 4.55
CA GLY A 127 17.37 -8.48 3.90
C GLY A 127 17.31 -8.48 2.37
N LEU A 128 17.30 -7.31 1.72
CA LEU A 128 17.58 -7.18 0.30
C LEU A 128 19.10 -6.98 0.10
N ASN A 129 19.80 -8.03 -0.35
CA ASN A 129 21.24 -7.97 -0.58
C ASN A 129 21.52 -7.84 -2.09
N LEU A 130 21.68 -6.61 -2.57
CA LEU A 130 21.83 -6.24 -3.99
C LEU A 130 23.21 -6.65 -4.59
N GLY A 131 23.97 -7.52 -3.93
CA GLY A 131 25.40 -7.74 -4.20
C GLY A 131 25.86 -9.19 -4.32
N VAL A 132 24.97 -10.18 -4.42
CA VAL A 132 25.35 -11.61 -4.49
C VAL A 132 24.68 -12.31 -5.68
N GLY A 133 25.49 -13.07 -6.43
CA GLY A 133 25.20 -13.53 -7.79
C GLY A 133 23.86 -14.27 -8.01
N THR A 134 23.11 -13.76 -9.00
CA THR A 134 22.19 -14.37 -9.99
C THR A 134 21.38 -15.64 -9.69
N SER A 135 21.27 -16.12 -8.45
CA SER A 135 20.43 -17.28 -8.09
C SER A 135 19.31 -16.98 -7.09
N GLU A 136 19.27 -15.77 -6.50
CA GLU A 136 18.23 -15.38 -5.52
C GLU A 136 17.12 -14.44 -6.07
N TRP A 137 17.22 -13.99 -7.33
CA TRP A 137 16.34 -12.96 -7.91
C TRP A 137 14.87 -13.38 -8.06
N MET A 138 14.60 -14.67 -8.27
CA MET A 138 13.23 -15.23 -8.34
C MET A 138 12.65 -15.66 -6.98
N ARG A 139 13.36 -15.46 -5.86
CA ARG A 139 12.85 -15.90 -4.55
C ARG A 139 11.71 -14.99 -4.08
N THR A 140 10.59 -15.63 -3.71
CA THR A 140 9.55 -15.00 -2.90
C THR A 140 10.04 -14.86 -1.47
N LYS A 141 9.94 -13.66 -0.91
CA LYS A 141 10.23 -13.33 0.49
C LYS A 141 8.97 -12.79 1.16
N VAL A 142 8.94 -12.79 2.48
CA VAL A 142 7.84 -12.26 3.29
C VAL A 142 8.36 -11.13 4.14
N LEU A 143 7.68 -9.98 4.10
CA LEU A 143 7.89 -8.90 5.04
C LEU A 143 6.92 -9.08 6.22
N CYS A 144 7.47 -9.34 7.40
CA CYS A 144 6.76 -9.37 8.68
C CYS A 144 7.73 -9.03 9.83
N SER A 145 7.18 -8.70 11.00
CA SER A 145 7.93 -8.43 12.24
C SER A 145 8.55 -9.67 12.86
#